data_AF-A0A9X6RW78-F1
#
_entry.id   AF-A0A9X6RW78-F1
#
_cell.length_a   1.000
_cell.length_b   1.000
_cell.length_c   1.000
_cell.angle_alpha   90.00
_cell.angle_beta   90.00
_cell.angle_gamma   90.00
#
_symmetry.space_group_name_H-M   'P 1'
#
loop_
_entity.id
_entity.type
_entity.pdbx_description
1 polymer ?
#
loop_
_entity_poly.entity_id
_entity_poly.type
_entity_poly.pdbx_seq_one_letter_code
_entity_poly.pdbx_strand_id
1 'polypeptide(L)'
;MCYKNKLRKFFVNEFPRLLLVTGKNKNNYTSVKLKGGKNRMDYYNNVLYCLTKAINSLPDTSKQPYKTIILEKYINVVRTKDIEKIIGYGHNYTAKLLNQSLEELERAIKAEQLKFNILPLLEFDND
;
A
#
# COMPACT_ATOMS: atom_id res chain seq x y z
N MET A 1 2.59 9.23 17.16
CA MET A 1 2.53 9.58 15.72
C MET A 1 1.48 8.71 15.03
N CYS A 2 0.48 9.28 14.34
CA CYS A 2 -0.62 8.51 13.73
C CYS A 2 -0.14 7.63 12.55
N TYR A 3 -0.43 6.32 12.57
CA TYR A 3 0.01 5.34 11.55
C TYR A 3 -0.37 5.72 10.10
N LYS A 4 -1.43 6.49 9.90
CA LYS A 4 -1.82 7.04 8.59
C LYS A 4 -0.72 7.90 7.95
N ASN A 5 -0.04 8.72 8.76
CA ASN A 5 1.03 9.59 8.26
C ASN A 5 2.26 8.78 7.86
N LYS A 6 2.49 7.69 8.58
CA LYS A 6 3.56 6.73 8.34
C LYS A 6 3.36 6.02 6.97
N LEU A 7 2.17 5.48 6.69
CA LEU A 7 1.86 4.91 5.36
C LEU A 7 1.88 5.95 4.22
N ARG A 8 1.38 7.17 4.47
CA ARG A 8 1.47 8.26 3.48
C ARG A 8 2.93 8.56 3.12
N LYS A 9 3.81 8.70 4.13
CA LYS A 9 5.25 8.92 3.93
C LYS A 9 5.88 7.75 3.17
N PHE A 10 5.51 6.51 3.50
CA PHE A 10 5.98 5.34 2.78
C PHE A 10 5.66 5.42 1.29
N PHE A 11 4.41 5.71 0.91
CA PHE A 11 4.04 5.78 -0.52
C PHE A 11 4.72 6.92 -1.28
N VAL A 12 5.02 8.03 -0.61
CA VAL A 12 5.69 9.19 -1.25
C VAL A 12 7.19 8.94 -1.40
N ASN A 13 7.85 8.42 -0.36
CA ASN A 13 9.32 8.38 -0.30
C ASN A 13 9.90 6.99 -0.55
N GLU A 14 9.29 5.95 0.03
CA GLU A 14 9.88 4.62 0.10
C GLU A 14 9.36 3.68 -0.97
N PHE A 15 8.07 3.79 -1.36
CA PHE A 15 7.48 2.94 -2.38
C PHE A 15 8.18 3.09 -3.76
N PRO A 16 8.49 4.31 -4.26
CA PRO A 16 9.26 4.47 -5.50
C PRO A 16 10.65 3.83 -5.41
N ARG A 17 11.31 3.94 -4.26
CA ARG A 17 12.62 3.32 -4.02
C ARG A 17 12.50 1.80 -4.03
N LEU A 18 11.52 1.25 -3.33
CA LEU A 18 11.23 -0.18 -3.30
C LEU A 18 10.99 -0.75 -4.71
N LEU A 19 10.24 -0.04 -5.55
CA LEU A 19 10.06 -0.41 -6.95
C LEU A 19 11.41 -0.44 -7.68
N LEU A 20 12.22 0.62 -7.54
CA LEU A 20 13.54 0.70 -8.17
C LEU A 20 14.45 -0.47 -7.76
N VAL A 21 14.57 -0.76 -6.46
CA VAL A 21 15.49 -1.82 -5.98
C VAL A 21 15.02 -3.21 -6.43
N THR A 22 13.72 -3.42 -6.62
CA THR A 22 13.15 -4.70 -7.05
C THR A 22 13.10 -4.84 -8.58
N GLY A 23 13.59 -3.85 -9.33
CA GLY A 23 13.51 -3.81 -10.79
C GLY A 23 12.07 -3.72 -11.30
N LYS A 24 11.18 -3.14 -10.50
CA LYS A 24 9.76 -2.96 -10.78
C LYS A 24 9.43 -1.49 -11.03
N ASN A 25 8.24 -1.27 -11.58
CA ASN A 25 7.62 0.03 -11.71
C ASN A 25 6.12 -0.10 -11.39
N LYS A 26 5.40 1.02 -11.38
CA LYS A 26 3.98 1.06 -11.03
C LYS A 26 3.08 0.19 -11.92
N ASN A 27 3.52 -0.18 -13.13
CA ASN A 27 2.75 -0.99 -14.07
C ASN A 27 2.98 -2.50 -13.87
N ASN A 28 4.08 -2.91 -13.23
CA ASN A 28 4.44 -4.32 -13.11
C ASN A 28 4.80 -4.78 -11.68
N TYR A 29 4.62 -3.93 -10.66
CA TYR A 29 4.93 -4.25 -9.26
C TYR A 29 4.20 -5.49 -8.74
N THR A 30 3.02 -5.80 -9.30
CA THR A 30 2.20 -6.95 -8.92
C THR A 30 2.80 -8.30 -9.33
N SER A 31 3.78 -8.32 -10.25
CA SER A 31 4.45 -9.52 -10.77
C SER A 31 5.54 -10.08 -9.86
N VAL A 32 5.73 -9.51 -8.67
CA VAL A 32 6.71 -9.97 -7.69
C VAL A 32 6.30 -11.33 -7.10
N LYS A 33 7.28 -12.16 -6.76
CA LYS A 33 7.09 -13.48 -6.14
C LYS A 33 7.84 -13.53 -4.82
N LEU A 34 7.29 -14.28 -3.86
CA LEU A 34 7.97 -14.57 -2.60
C LEU A 34 9.32 -15.25 -2.89
N LYS A 35 10.35 -14.82 -2.17
CA LYS A 35 11.73 -15.29 -2.24
C LYS A 35 12.11 -15.99 -0.95
N GLY A 36 12.82 -17.11 -1.07
CA GLY A 36 13.28 -17.91 0.08
C GLY A 36 14.67 -17.56 0.59
N GLY A 37 15.43 -16.71 -0.11
CA GLY A 37 16.77 -16.33 0.33
C GLY A 37 16.76 -15.26 1.42
N LYS A 38 17.85 -15.21 2.19
CA LYS A 38 18.02 -14.30 3.34
C LYS A 38 18.80 -13.03 2.98
N ASN A 39 19.01 -12.75 1.70
CA ASN A 39 19.73 -11.56 1.27
C ASN A 39 18.80 -10.32 1.25
N ARG A 40 19.40 -9.14 1.17
CA ARG A 40 18.67 -7.85 1.22
C ARG A 40 17.71 -7.67 0.04
N MET A 41 18.05 -8.18 -1.15
CA MET A 41 17.20 -8.09 -2.33
C MET A 41 15.94 -8.95 -2.21
N ASP A 42 16.08 -10.15 -1.63
CA ASP A 42 14.96 -11.04 -1.34
C ASP A 42 14.04 -10.43 -0.27
N TYR A 43 14.60 -9.75 0.74
CA TYR A 43 13.81 -8.96 1.69
C TYR A 43 12.97 -7.89 0.99
N TYR A 44 13.56 -7.07 0.11
CA TYR A 44 12.79 -6.05 -0.62
C TYR A 44 11.73 -6.64 -1.56
N ASN A 45 12.02 -7.75 -2.24
CA ASN A 45 11.02 -8.46 -3.04
C ASN A 45 9.87 -8.99 -2.18
N ASN A 46 10.18 -9.52 -1.00
CA ASN A 46 9.20 -10.03 -0.04
C ASN A 46 8.33 -8.91 0.53
N VAL A 47 8.92 -7.75 0.83
CA VAL A 47 8.21 -6.53 1.22
C VAL A 47 7.24 -6.09 0.11
N LEU A 48 7.71 -5.99 -1.13
CA LEU A 48 6.84 -5.62 -2.26
C LEU A 48 5.73 -6.66 -2.49
N TYR A 49 6.03 -7.93 -2.28
CA TYR A 49 5.08 -9.04 -2.37
C TYR A 49 3.98 -8.93 -1.31
N CYS A 50 4.34 -8.70 -0.04
CA CYS A 50 3.38 -8.45 1.04
C CYS A 50 2.48 -7.25 0.72
N LEU A 51 3.05 -6.12 0.31
CA LEU A 51 2.28 -4.94 -0.04
C LEU A 51 1.31 -5.23 -1.20
N THR A 52 1.76 -5.94 -2.21
CA THR A 52 0.92 -6.35 -3.36
C THR A 52 -0.24 -7.24 -2.92
N LYS A 53 0.01 -8.22 -2.04
CA LYS A 53 -1.05 -9.10 -1.52
C LYS A 53 -2.04 -8.33 -0.65
N ALA A 54 -1.55 -7.45 0.22
CA ALA A 54 -2.37 -6.61 1.06
C ALA A 54 -3.27 -5.66 0.26
N ILE A 55 -2.74 -4.98 -0.77
CA ILE A 55 -3.57 -4.13 -1.65
C ILE A 55 -4.65 -4.96 -2.35
N ASN A 56 -4.32 -6.17 -2.80
CA ASN A 56 -5.26 -7.03 -3.50
C ASN A 56 -6.34 -7.64 -2.60
N SER A 57 -6.13 -7.71 -1.29
CA SER A 57 -7.12 -8.20 -0.33
C SER A 57 -8.07 -7.12 0.18
N LEU A 58 -7.83 -5.85 -0.16
CA LEU A 58 -8.71 -4.75 0.21
C LEU A 58 -10.09 -4.86 -0.47
N PRO A 59 -11.18 -4.51 0.25
CA PRO A 59 -12.49 -4.33 -0.35
C PRO A 59 -12.46 -3.34 -1.51
N ASP A 60 -13.25 -3.63 -2.54
CA ASP A 60 -13.40 -2.78 -3.73
C ASP A 60 -14.87 -2.72 -4.17
N THR A 61 -15.73 -2.38 -3.22
CA THR A 61 -17.18 -2.23 -3.45
C THR A 61 -17.54 -0.76 -3.54
N SER A 62 -18.73 -0.44 -4.05
CA SER A 62 -19.20 0.95 -4.08
C SER A 62 -19.19 1.62 -2.71
N LYS A 63 -19.55 0.88 -1.64
CA LYS A 63 -19.54 1.39 -0.26
C LYS A 63 -18.15 1.43 0.39
N GLN A 64 -17.23 0.59 -0.09
CA GLN A 64 -15.87 0.45 0.44
C GLN A 64 -14.88 0.31 -0.72
N PRO A 65 -14.61 1.38 -1.48
CA PRO A 65 -13.74 1.35 -2.65
C PRO A 65 -12.26 1.47 -2.23
N TYR A 66 -11.85 0.74 -1.21
CA TYR A 66 -10.56 0.94 -0.55
C TYR A 66 -9.38 0.58 -1.46
N LYS A 67 -9.50 -0.53 -2.20
CA LYS A 67 -8.49 -0.91 -3.20
C LYS A 67 -8.35 0.16 -4.27
N THR A 68 -9.46 0.60 -4.87
CA THR A 68 -9.48 1.69 -5.86
C THR A 68 -8.81 2.95 -5.29
N ILE A 69 -9.16 3.36 -4.07
CA ILE A 69 -8.57 4.53 -3.43
C ILE A 69 -7.06 4.38 -3.27
N ILE A 70 -6.55 3.22 -2.82
CA ILE A 70 -5.11 3.01 -2.66
C ILE A 70 -4.38 3.06 -4.00
N LEU A 71 -4.90 2.36 -5.01
CA LEU A 71 -4.31 2.34 -6.35
C LEU A 71 -4.28 3.76 -6.94
N GLU A 72 -5.40 4.46 -6.95
CA GLU A 72 -5.47 5.77 -7.58
C GLU A 72 -4.68 6.82 -6.81
N LYS A 73 -4.83 6.88 -5.48
CA LYS A 73 -4.18 7.92 -4.68
C LYS A 73 -2.68 7.74 -4.57
N TYR A 74 -2.23 6.52 -4.31
CA TYR A 74 -0.87 6.26 -3.85
C TYR A 74 0.01 5.59 -4.89
N ILE A 75 -0.56 4.80 -5.81
CA ILE A 75 0.20 4.16 -6.90
C ILE A 75 0.18 5.03 -8.15
N ASN A 76 -0.99 5.51 -8.57
CA ASN A 76 -1.17 6.36 -9.75
C ASN A 76 -1.00 7.85 -9.47
N VAL A 77 -0.99 8.26 -8.20
CA VAL A 77 -0.79 9.64 -7.75
C VAL A 77 -1.89 10.59 -8.27
N VAL A 78 -3.12 10.10 -8.35
CA VAL A 78 -4.30 10.87 -8.76
C VAL A 78 -4.70 11.88 -7.69
N ARG A 79 -5.16 13.05 -8.11
CA ARG A 79 -5.62 14.11 -7.20
C ARG A 79 -6.93 13.69 -6.54
N THR A 80 -7.12 14.09 -5.28
CA THR A 80 -8.31 13.70 -4.51
C THR A 80 -9.61 14.11 -5.19
N LYS A 81 -9.66 15.29 -5.83
CA LYS A 81 -10.82 15.75 -6.60
C LYS A 81 -11.24 14.84 -7.75
N ASP A 82 -10.28 14.12 -8.33
CA ASP A 82 -10.54 13.22 -9.46
C ASP A 82 -10.92 11.83 -8.91
N ILE A 83 -10.37 11.44 -7.75
CA ILE A 83 -10.83 10.27 -7.00
C ILE A 83 -12.29 10.42 -6.57
N GLU A 84 -12.70 11.60 -6.11
CA GLU A 84 -14.11 11.91 -5.77
C GLU A 84 -15.06 11.55 -6.92
N LYS A 85 -14.66 11.84 -8.17
CA LYS A 85 -15.43 11.48 -9.37
C LYS A 85 -15.40 9.98 -9.64
N ILE A 86 -14.25 9.32 -9.46
CA ILE A 86 -14.08 7.88 -9.67
C ILE A 86 -14.97 7.08 -8.72
N ILE A 87 -15.01 7.46 -7.44
CA ILE A 87 -15.77 6.71 -6.41
C ILE A 87 -17.20 7.24 -6.20
N GLY A 88 -17.56 8.35 -6.82
CA GLY A 88 -18.91 8.93 -6.76
C GLY A 88 -19.28 9.57 -5.42
N TYR A 89 -18.30 10.03 -4.64
CA TYR A 89 -18.52 10.63 -3.32
C TYR A 89 -18.00 12.06 -3.22
N GLY A 90 -18.72 12.90 -2.47
CA GLY A 90 -18.30 14.27 -2.18
C GLY A 90 -17.06 14.34 -1.27
N HIS A 91 -16.40 15.50 -1.28
CA HIS A 91 -15.12 15.76 -0.62
C HIS A 91 -14.98 15.19 0.80
N ASN A 92 -15.91 15.53 1.70
CA ASN A 92 -15.83 15.13 3.11
C ASN A 92 -15.90 13.61 3.29
N TYR A 93 -16.76 12.94 2.51
CA TYR A 93 -16.89 11.49 2.60
C TYR A 93 -15.69 10.80 1.95
N THR A 94 -15.17 11.33 0.84
CA THR A 94 -13.94 10.85 0.21
C THR A 94 -12.73 10.98 1.15
N ALA A 95 -12.60 12.08 1.89
CA ALA A 95 -11.55 12.24 2.90
C ALA A 95 -11.66 11.20 4.03
N LYS A 96 -12.88 10.83 4.44
CA LYS A 96 -13.12 9.74 5.39
C LYS A 96 -12.69 8.40 4.81
N LEU A 97 -13.13 8.07 3.59
CA LEU A 97 -12.78 6.82 2.91
C LEU A 97 -11.27 6.69 2.67
N LEU A 98 -10.56 7.79 2.34
CA LEU A 98 -9.10 7.83 2.24
C LEU A 98 -8.41 7.37 3.53
N ASN A 99 -8.88 7.88 4.67
CA ASN A 99 -8.34 7.50 5.97
C ASN A 99 -8.66 6.04 6.31
N GLN A 100 -9.87 5.58 6.02
CA GLN A 100 -10.28 4.18 6.26
C GLN A 100 -9.50 3.22 5.36
N SER A 101 -9.24 3.58 4.10
CA SER A 101 -8.45 2.77 3.16
C SER A 101 -7.03 2.54 3.67
N LEU A 102 -6.41 3.56 4.27
CA LEU A 102 -5.10 3.43 4.90
C LEU A 102 -5.12 2.54 6.15
N GLU A 103 -6.15 2.65 6.99
CA GLU A 103 -6.31 1.79 8.17
C GLU A 103 -6.50 0.32 7.78
N GLU A 104 -7.35 0.04 6.77
CA GLU A 104 -7.54 -1.31 6.27
C GLU A 104 -6.27 -1.86 5.59
N LEU A 105 -5.56 -1.02 4.84
CA LEU A 105 -4.27 -1.42 4.25
C LEU A 105 -3.25 -1.79 5.33
N GLU A 106 -3.16 -1.03 6.42
CA GLU A 106 -2.27 -1.34 7.53
C GLU A 106 -2.56 -2.72 8.13
N ARG A 107 -3.84 -3.02 8.38
CA ARG A 107 -4.27 -4.34 8.88
C ARG A 107 -3.92 -5.45 7.89
N ALA A 108 -4.19 -5.23 6.61
CA ALA A 108 -3.89 -6.20 5.56
C ALA A 108 -2.38 -6.46 5.43
N ILE A 109 -1.55 -5.42 5.52
CA ILE A 109 -0.09 -5.55 5.50
C ILE A 109 0.36 -6.41 6.69
N LYS A 110 -0.08 -6.11 7.92
CA LYS A 110 0.27 -6.89 9.11
C LYS A 110 -0.13 -8.37 8.99
N ALA A 111 -1.32 -8.64 8.46
CA ALA A 111 -1.80 -10.00 8.24
C ALA A 111 -0.93 -10.78 7.23
N GLU A 112 -0.57 -10.16 6.11
CA GLU A 112 0.29 -10.80 5.10
C GLU A 112 1.72 -11.02 5.61
N GLN A 113 2.25 -10.09 6.42
CA GLN A 113 3.58 -10.24 7.02
C GLN A 113 3.64 -11.42 7.99
N LEU A 114 2.65 -11.56 8.87
CA LEU A 114 2.53 -12.69 9.79
C LEU A 114 2.42 -14.01 9.02
N LYS A 115 1.59 -14.04 7.97
CA LYS A 115 1.39 -15.21 7.13
C LYS A 115 2.66 -15.72 6.45
N PHE A 116 3.52 -14.80 6.00
CA PHE A 116 4.74 -15.15 5.27
C PHE A 116 6.02 -15.07 6.12
N ASN A 117 5.88 -14.84 7.43
CA ASN A 117 7.00 -14.65 8.36
C ASN A 117 8.00 -13.59 7.87
N ILE A 118 7.48 -12.50 7.30
CA ILE A 118 8.28 -11.38 6.84
C ILE A 118 8.41 -10.40 8.02
N LEU A 119 9.62 -10.36 8.61
CA LEU A 119 10.01 -9.37 9.62
C LEU A 119 9.60 -7.95 9.17
N PRO A 120 9.25 -7.06 10.12
CA PRO A 120 8.36 -5.96 9.82
C PRO A 120 8.79 -5.11 8.62
N LEU A 121 7.86 -4.93 7.70
CA LEU A 121 7.86 -4.02 6.55
C LEU A 121 7.98 -2.56 6.99
N LEU A 122 7.73 -2.32 8.29
CA LEU A 122 7.46 -1.05 8.91
C LEU A 122 8.00 -1.04 10.35
N GLU A 123 9.32 -1.17 10.53
CA GLU A 123 9.97 -0.44 11.62
C GLU A 123 9.94 1.03 11.20
N PHE A 124 8.80 1.68 11.42
CA PHE A 124 8.82 3.13 11.45
C PHE A 124 9.48 3.50 12.76
N ASP A 125 10.80 3.68 12.71
CA ASP A 125 11.61 4.12 13.83
C ASP A 125 10.84 5.13 14.70
N ASN A 126 10.86 4.83 15.99
CA ASN A 126 10.35 5.73 17.02
C ASN A 126 11.36 6.87 17.17
N ASP A 127 11.36 7.80 16.23
CA ASP A 127 11.96 9.13 16.40
C ASP A 127 10.86 10.20 16.39
#